data_AF-A0A2E4HNU0-F1
#
_entry.id   AF-A0A2E4HNU0-F1
#
_cell.length_a   1.000
_cell.length_b   1.000
_cell.length_c   1.000
_cell.angle_alpha   90.00
_cell.angle_beta   90.00
_cell.angle_gamma   90.00
#
_symmetry.space_group_name_H-M   'P 1'
#
loop_
_entity.id
_entity.type
_entity.pdbx_description
1 polymer ?
#
loop_
_entity_poly.entity_id
_entity_poly.type
_entity_poly.pdbx_seq_one_letter_code
_entity_poly.pdbx_strand_id
1 'polypeptide(L)'
;MIGGDTDSIMSIIWLPVFLFLILYGQKIQLFMITRNIGKNLVKLEKMKTDARNKVLESLLEHGGEKKYVEKRFDILLESFVIPPIAMDPKGIINKLEHLLDTQEEILKSELQLLAKSANETQLTNLLNLLEVTLGLNLMFKYIRHFYISGKKTGNAFVLAQAQMILHAVMEQAEAYHAAIPSLKSGKPIGDTIGPLITSKLKGDSKSTEIVKNTIVNETSIEDRQIFLIKAKGPGGNVGKPGEAIKKVIENNKDIKLI
;
A
#
# COMPACT_ATOMS: atom_id res chain seq x y z
N MET A 1 17.10 -62.29 -23.50
CA MET A 1 15.68 -62.10 -23.10
C MET A 1 15.55 -62.36 -21.61
N ILE A 2 15.91 -61.40 -20.75
CA ILE A 2 15.65 -61.37 -19.30
C ILE A 2 15.43 -59.90 -18.93
N GLY A 3 14.42 -59.27 -19.53
CA GLY A 3 14.04 -57.88 -19.27
C GLY A 3 12.54 -57.70 -19.03
N GLY A 4 11.76 -58.79 -19.12
CA GLY A 4 10.31 -58.75 -18.91
C GLY A 4 9.90 -58.87 -17.45
N ASP A 5 10.60 -59.68 -16.66
CA ASP A 5 10.16 -60.00 -15.29
C ASP A 5 10.46 -58.90 -14.27
N THR A 6 11.61 -58.24 -14.35
CA THR A 6 11.94 -57.13 -13.43
C THR A 6 11.05 -55.93 -13.67
N ASP A 7 10.75 -55.61 -14.92
CA ASP A 7 9.87 -54.50 -15.30
C ASP A 7 8.40 -54.82 -14.99
N SER A 8 7.98 -56.09 -15.14
CA SER A 8 6.65 -56.55 -14.73
C SER A 8 6.48 -56.55 -13.21
N ILE A 9 7.50 -56.98 -12.44
CA ILE A 9 7.49 -56.91 -10.98
C ILE A 9 7.49 -55.45 -10.51
N MET A 10 8.29 -54.60 -11.16
CA MET A 10 8.35 -53.17 -10.83
C MET A 10 7.03 -52.46 -11.13
N SER A 11 6.33 -52.79 -12.22
CA SER A 11 5.01 -52.23 -12.54
C SER A 11 3.91 -52.72 -11.58
N ILE A 12 3.96 -53.98 -11.14
CA ILE A 12 3.06 -54.53 -10.11
C ILE A 12 3.23 -53.83 -8.76
N ILE A 13 4.47 -53.46 -8.40
CA ILE A 13 4.78 -52.68 -7.18
C ILE A 13 4.39 -51.20 -7.34
N TRP A 14 4.53 -50.63 -8.54
CA TRP A 14 4.18 -49.23 -8.80
C TRP A 14 2.67 -48.97 -8.81
N LEU A 15 1.86 -49.93 -9.25
CA LEU A 15 0.41 -49.79 -9.32
C LEU A 15 -0.26 -49.42 -7.97
N PRO A 16 0.01 -50.12 -6.84
CA PRO A 16 -0.54 -49.75 -5.54
C PRO A 16 -0.01 -48.41 -5.03
N VAL A 17 1.25 -48.07 -5.31
CA VAL A 17 1.83 -46.75 -4.94
C VAL A 17 1.14 -45.62 -5.72
N PHE A 18 0.89 -45.82 -7.01
CA PHE A 18 0.19 -44.87 -7.86
C PHE A 18 -1.27 -44.70 -7.43
N LEU A 19 -1.98 -45.80 -7.13
CA LEU A 19 -3.33 -45.77 -6.58
C LEU A 19 -3.37 -45.04 -5.23
N PHE A 20 -2.41 -45.29 -4.35
CA PHE A 20 -2.27 -44.57 -3.09
C PHE A 20 -2.08 -43.07 -3.32
N LEU A 21 -1.19 -42.66 -4.24
CA LEU A 21 -0.95 -41.25 -4.55
C LEU A 21 -2.16 -40.57 -5.18
N ILE A 22 -2.96 -41.24 -6.00
CA ILE A 22 -4.20 -40.66 -6.53
C ILE A 22 -5.21 -40.41 -5.41
N LEU A 23 -5.39 -41.39 -4.52
CA LEU A 23 -6.41 -41.32 -3.46
C LEU A 23 -6.02 -40.37 -2.32
N TYR A 24 -4.73 -40.31 -1.97
CA TYR A 24 -4.22 -39.54 -0.83
C TYR A 24 -3.44 -38.30 -1.22
N GLY A 25 -2.91 -38.22 -2.44
CA GLY A 25 -2.10 -37.10 -2.92
C GLY A 25 -2.86 -35.78 -2.87
N GLN A 26 -4.14 -35.77 -3.21
CA GLN A 26 -4.99 -34.57 -3.08
C GLN A 26 -5.10 -34.09 -1.62
N LYS A 27 -5.25 -35.01 -0.65
CA LYS A 27 -5.33 -34.69 0.78
C LYS A 27 -3.99 -34.17 1.30
N ILE A 28 -2.88 -34.80 0.88
CA ILE A 28 -1.53 -34.38 1.23
C ILE A 28 -1.23 -32.98 0.64
N GLN A 29 -1.59 -32.76 -0.63
CA GLN A 29 -1.46 -31.45 -1.28
C GLN A 29 -2.27 -30.39 -0.52
N LEU A 30 -3.54 -30.64 -0.23
CA LEU A 30 -4.39 -29.73 0.52
C LEU A 30 -3.80 -29.37 1.89
N PHE A 31 -3.27 -30.36 2.59
CA PHE A 31 -2.60 -30.17 3.88
C PHE A 31 -1.36 -29.28 3.75
N MET A 32 -0.50 -29.53 2.76
CA MET A 32 0.69 -28.71 2.51
C MET A 32 0.34 -27.26 2.17
N ILE A 33 -0.64 -27.06 1.29
CA ILE A 33 -1.13 -25.73 0.88
C ILE A 33 -1.67 -24.98 2.10
N THR A 34 -2.56 -25.61 2.86
CA THR A 34 -3.16 -25.03 4.07
C THR A 34 -2.08 -24.63 5.07
N ARG A 35 -1.09 -25.49 5.32
CA ARG A 35 0.03 -25.21 6.22
C ARG A 35 0.87 -24.02 5.74
N ASN A 36 1.15 -23.94 4.43
CA ASN A 36 1.92 -22.84 3.86
C ASN A 36 1.18 -21.49 3.96
N ILE A 37 -0.11 -21.46 3.59
CA ILE A 37 -0.93 -20.26 3.73
C ILE A 37 -1.01 -19.84 5.20
N GLY A 38 -1.25 -20.80 6.10
CA GLY A 38 -1.33 -20.53 7.54
C GLY A 38 -0.07 -19.88 8.11
N LYS A 39 1.12 -20.35 7.72
CA LYS A 39 2.39 -19.74 8.14
C LYS A 39 2.52 -18.28 7.68
N ASN A 40 2.23 -18.01 6.41
CA ASN A 40 2.30 -16.66 5.86
C ASN A 40 1.22 -15.74 6.46
N LEU A 41 0.05 -16.29 6.77
CA LEU A 41 -1.01 -15.55 7.42
C LEU A 41 -0.60 -15.06 8.83
N VAL A 42 0.12 -15.87 9.59
CA VAL A 42 0.70 -15.45 10.89
C VAL A 42 1.71 -14.32 10.69
N LYS A 43 2.52 -14.37 9.62
CA LYS A 43 3.46 -13.29 9.28
C LYS A 43 2.72 -11.99 8.94
N LEU A 44 1.66 -12.05 8.12
CA LEU A 44 0.78 -10.91 7.83
C LEU A 44 0.12 -10.35 9.09
N GLU A 45 -0.38 -11.22 9.98
CA GLU A 45 -0.98 -10.80 11.24
C GLU A 45 -0.01 -10.02 12.12
N LYS A 46 1.24 -10.48 12.19
CA LYS A 46 2.32 -9.80 12.92
C LYS A 46 2.62 -8.43 12.31
N MET A 47 2.78 -8.33 10.99
CA MET A 47 3.03 -7.05 10.29
C MET A 47 1.89 -6.06 10.50
N LYS A 48 0.64 -6.51 10.34
CA LYS A 48 -0.55 -5.69 10.60
C LYS A 48 -0.58 -5.18 12.04
N THR A 49 -0.34 -6.06 13.00
CA THR A 49 -0.39 -5.72 14.43
C THR A 49 0.71 -4.73 14.81
N ASP A 50 1.91 -4.93 14.28
CA ASP A 50 3.03 -4.00 14.47
C ASP A 50 2.71 -2.61 13.87
N ALA A 51 2.22 -2.56 12.63
CA ALA A 51 1.79 -1.32 11.98
C ALA A 51 0.70 -0.59 12.78
N ARG A 52 -0.33 -1.31 13.23
CA ARG A 52 -1.39 -0.80 14.13
C ARG A 52 -0.78 -0.13 15.37
N ASN A 53 0.14 -0.82 16.03
CA ASN A 53 0.76 -0.32 17.26
C ASN A 53 1.62 0.92 16.99
N LYS A 54 2.33 0.98 15.85
CA LYS A 54 3.12 2.16 15.45
C LYS A 54 2.28 3.39 15.17
N VAL A 55 1.11 3.23 14.54
CA VAL A 55 0.18 4.35 14.35
C VAL A 55 -0.39 4.82 15.68
N LEU A 56 -0.83 3.90 16.55
CA LEU A 56 -1.34 4.26 17.88
C LEU A 56 -0.30 4.97 18.74
N GLU A 57 0.93 4.47 18.77
CA GLU A 57 2.06 5.11 19.43
C GLU A 57 2.22 6.56 18.93
N SER A 58 2.24 6.74 17.61
CA SER A 58 2.41 8.05 16.98
C SER A 58 1.21 8.98 17.21
N LEU A 59 -0.02 8.46 17.27
CA LEU A 59 -1.20 9.25 17.60
C LEU A 59 -1.15 9.76 19.05
N LEU A 60 -0.82 8.88 19.99
CA LEU A 60 -0.75 9.21 21.42
C LEU A 60 0.38 10.21 21.75
N GLU A 61 1.47 10.21 20.98
CA GLU A 61 2.52 11.24 21.05
C GLU A 61 1.96 12.65 20.78
N HIS A 62 0.89 12.77 19.99
CA HIS A 62 0.26 14.04 19.59
C HIS A 62 -1.08 14.30 20.32
N GLY A 63 -1.28 13.64 21.47
CA GLY A 63 -2.36 13.90 22.42
C GLY A 63 -3.58 13.00 22.27
N GLY A 64 -4.61 13.31 23.07
CA GLY A 64 -5.86 12.54 23.14
C GLY A 64 -5.91 11.56 24.32
N GLU A 65 -7.13 11.24 24.77
CA GLU A 65 -7.34 10.23 25.79
C GLU A 65 -7.12 8.84 25.18
N LYS A 66 -6.19 8.05 25.76
CA LYS A 66 -5.77 6.75 25.21
C LYS A 66 -6.94 5.84 24.80
N LYS A 67 -7.93 5.68 25.68
CA LYS A 67 -9.08 4.80 25.45
C LYS A 67 -9.97 5.29 24.30
N TYR A 68 -10.13 6.60 24.17
CA TYR A 68 -10.88 7.20 23.07
C TYR A 68 -10.15 7.03 21.74
N VAL A 69 -8.85 7.33 21.72
CA VAL A 69 -8.00 7.22 20.52
C VAL A 69 -7.96 5.77 20.01
N GLU A 70 -7.71 4.80 20.89
CA GLU A 70 -7.68 3.38 20.53
C GLU A 70 -9.00 2.92 19.91
N LYS A 71 -10.14 3.23 20.56
CA LYS A 71 -11.47 2.82 20.07
C LYS A 71 -11.79 3.44 18.71
N ARG A 72 -11.52 4.73 18.54
CA ARG A 72 -11.83 5.43 17.27
C ARG A 72 -10.88 4.98 16.16
N PHE A 73 -9.62 4.75 16.46
CA PHE A 73 -8.65 4.22 15.51
C PHE A 73 -9.01 2.80 15.01
N ASP A 74 -9.48 1.93 15.91
CA ASP A 74 -9.93 0.60 15.49
C ASP A 74 -11.11 0.66 14.52
N ILE A 75 -12.01 1.64 14.67
CA ILE A 75 -13.09 1.88 13.69
C ILE A 75 -12.51 2.37 12.36
N LEU A 76 -11.54 3.29 12.38
CA LEU A 76 -10.87 3.76 11.16
C LEU A 76 -10.18 2.65 10.40
N LEU A 77 -9.55 1.68 11.10
CA LEU A 77 -8.92 0.52 10.46
C LEU A 77 -9.90 -0.40 9.72
N GLU A 78 -11.18 -0.32 10.04
CA GLU A 78 -12.24 -1.06 9.35
C GLU A 78 -12.86 -0.28 8.18
N SER A 79 -12.40 0.95 7.92
CA SER A 79 -12.84 1.74 6.77
C SER A 79 -12.34 1.16 5.45
N PHE A 80 -13.14 1.34 4.39
CA PHE A 80 -12.81 0.95 3.03
C PHE A 80 -13.43 1.93 2.04
N VAL A 81 -12.81 2.07 0.88
CA VAL A 81 -13.33 2.88 -0.23
C VAL A 81 -13.95 1.97 -1.27
N ILE A 82 -15.12 2.38 -1.78
CA ILE A 82 -15.83 1.68 -2.85
C ILE A 82 -15.31 2.24 -4.18
N PRO A 83 -14.65 1.43 -5.03
CA PRO A 83 -14.14 1.90 -6.31
C PRO A 83 -15.28 2.23 -7.29
N PRO A 84 -15.05 3.13 -8.27
CA PRO A 84 -16.06 3.49 -9.25
C PRO A 84 -16.27 2.34 -10.27
N ILE A 85 -17.48 2.26 -10.84
CA ILE A 85 -17.79 1.28 -11.90
C ILE A 85 -17.20 1.76 -13.23
N ALA A 86 -16.61 0.83 -13.99
CA ALA A 86 -15.83 1.13 -15.20
C ALA A 86 -16.64 1.69 -16.40
N MET A 87 -17.96 1.52 -16.44
CA MET A 87 -18.83 1.95 -17.55
C MET A 87 -19.19 3.45 -17.49
N ASP A 88 -18.20 4.35 -17.39
CA ASP A 88 -18.47 5.79 -17.33
C ASP A 88 -18.14 6.52 -18.65
N PRO A 89 -19.15 7.08 -19.36
CA PRO A 89 -18.91 7.89 -20.56
C PRO A 89 -18.17 9.21 -20.29
N LYS A 90 -18.13 9.73 -19.05
CA LYS A 90 -17.35 10.94 -18.70
C LYS A 90 -15.89 10.66 -18.29
N GLY A 91 -15.46 9.40 -18.35
CA GLY A 91 -14.10 8.97 -18.03
C GLY A 91 -13.90 8.67 -16.54
N ILE A 92 -13.30 7.51 -16.26
CA ILE A 92 -13.07 7.00 -14.90
C ILE A 92 -12.06 7.83 -14.09
N ILE A 93 -11.17 8.57 -14.76
CA ILE A 93 -10.04 9.28 -14.14
C ILE A 93 -10.53 10.35 -13.16
N ASN A 94 -11.44 11.24 -13.58
CA ASN A 94 -11.94 12.32 -12.72
C ASN A 94 -12.67 11.80 -11.48
N LYS A 95 -13.36 10.65 -11.61
CA LYS A 95 -14.01 9.99 -10.47
C LYS A 95 -12.99 9.38 -9.51
N LEU A 96 -11.96 8.72 -10.04
CA LEU A 96 -10.88 8.19 -9.22
C LEU A 96 -10.16 9.30 -8.47
N GLU A 97 -9.83 10.41 -9.15
CA GLU A 97 -9.23 11.58 -8.52
C GLU A 97 -10.11 12.13 -7.40
N HIS A 98 -11.41 12.35 -7.68
CA HIS A 98 -12.34 12.83 -6.66
C HIS A 98 -12.44 11.86 -5.46
N LEU A 99 -12.44 10.55 -5.69
CA LEU A 99 -12.48 9.54 -4.63
C LEU A 99 -11.22 9.54 -3.78
N LEU A 100 -10.04 9.65 -4.41
CA LEU A 100 -8.76 9.74 -3.71
C LEU A 100 -8.66 11.02 -2.87
N ASP A 101 -9.03 12.17 -3.47
CA ASP A 101 -9.06 13.45 -2.76
C ASP A 101 -10.01 13.42 -1.56
N THR A 102 -11.21 12.87 -1.76
CA THR A 102 -12.22 12.75 -0.70
C THR A 102 -11.77 11.80 0.41
N GLN A 103 -11.14 10.67 0.04
CA GLN A 103 -10.58 9.73 1.02
C GLN A 103 -9.50 10.41 1.86
N GLU A 104 -8.54 11.08 1.22
CA GLU A 104 -7.46 11.80 1.89
C GLU A 104 -8.03 12.81 2.90
N GLU A 105 -9.02 13.61 2.49
CA GLU A 105 -9.64 14.64 3.33
C GLU A 105 -10.39 14.05 4.52
N ILE A 106 -11.18 13.00 4.31
CA ILE A 106 -11.90 12.32 5.40
C ILE A 106 -10.90 11.73 6.40
N LEU A 107 -9.90 10.98 5.94
CA LEU A 107 -8.91 10.35 6.83
C LEU A 107 -8.09 11.40 7.59
N LYS A 108 -7.68 12.48 6.91
CA LYS A 108 -6.96 13.59 7.52
C LYS A 108 -7.79 14.29 8.60
N SER A 109 -9.09 14.51 8.34
CA SER A 109 -10.00 15.11 9.32
C SER A 109 -10.17 14.24 10.57
N GLU A 110 -10.31 12.92 10.40
CA GLU A 110 -10.40 11.97 11.50
C GLU A 110 -9.11 11.94 12.32
N LEU A 111 -7.95 11.93 11.65
CA LEU A 111 -6.66 12.00 12.34
C LEU A 111 -6.47 13.30 13.11
N GLN A 112 -6.98 14.43 12.61
CA GLN A 112 -6.90 15.72 13.31
C GLN A 112 -7.74 15.75 14.60
N LEU A 113 -8.86 15.02 14.63
CA LEU A 113 -9.65 14.84 15.86
C LEU A 113 -8.91 13.98 16.89
N LEU A 114 -8.11 13.03 16.44
CA LEU A 114 -7.34 12.11 17.28
C LEU A 114 -6.03 12.73 17.79
N ALA A 115 -5.29 13.41 16.92
CA ALA A 115 -3.97 14.00 17.17
C ALA A 115 -4.06 15.53 17.25
N LYS A 116 -4.69 16.04 18.32
CA LYS A 116 -5.05 17.47 18.45
C LYS A 116 -3.86 18.44 18.41
N SER A 117 -2.67 17.99 18.80
CA SER A 117 -1.46 18.83 18.79
C SER A 117 -0.58 18.64 17.54
N ALA A 118 -0.97 17.78 16.60
CA ALA A 118 -0.19 17.55 15.38
C ALA A 118 -0.25 18.75 14.43
N ASN A 119 0.92 19.17 13.95
CA ASN A 119 1.03 20.14 12.86
C ASN A 119 0.70 19.49 11.49
N GLU A 120 0.58 20.30 10.43
CA GLU A 120 0.22 19.83 9.09
C GLU A 120 1.15 18.72 8.55
N THR A 121 2.45 18.82 8.82
CA THR A 121 3.45 17.83 8.38
C THR A 121 3.30 16.52 9.16
N GLN A 122 3.15 16.60 10.48
CA GLN A 122 2.92 15.44 11.35
C GLN A 122 1.62 14.72 10.97
N LEU A 123 0.56 15.49 10.70
CA LEU A 123 -0.72 14.95 10.26
C LEU A 123 -0.61 14.22 8.92
N THR A 124 0.17 14.75 7.99
CA THR A 124 0.46 14.09 6.70
C THR A 124 1.24 12.79 6.90
N ASN A 125 2.24 12.78 7.77
CA ASN A 125 3.01 11.56 8.06
C ASN A 125 2.15 10.50 8.77
N LEU A 126 1.27 10.92 9.68
CA LEU A 126 0.27 10.05 10.32
C LEU A 126 -0.72 9.46 9.30
N LEU A 127 -1.15 10.27 8.33
CA LEU A 127 -2.01 9.82 7.24
C LEU A 127 -1.34 8.73 6.42
N ASN A 128 -0.10 8.94 5.96
CA ASN A 128 0.63 7.94 5.19
C ASN A 128 0.85 6.65 5.99
N LEU A 129 1.14 6.76 7.29
CA LEU A 129 1.25 5.60 8.18
C LEU A 129 -0.08 4.85 8.31
N LEU A 130 -1.20 5.56 8.44
CA LEU A 130 -2.53 4.99 8.47
C LEU A 130 -2.85 4.26 7.16
N GLU A 131 -2.57 4.86 6.01
CA GLU A 131 -2.82 4.26 4.69
C GLU A 131 -2.06 2.95 4.49
N VAL A 132 -0.78 2.91 4.85
CA VAL A 132 0.03 1.67 4.83
C VAL A 132 -0.56 0.63 5.78
N THR A 133 -1.04 1.04 6.95
CA THR A 133 -1.66 0.14 7.93
C THR A 133 -3.00 -0.41 7.42
N LEU A 134 -3.81 0.41 6.74
CA LEU A 134 -5.05 -0.02 6.08
C LEU A 134 -4.75 -1.06 4.99
N GLY A 135 -3.72 -0.83 4.18
CA GLY A 135 -3.24 -1.80 3.18
C GLY A 135 -2.86 -3.15 3.78
N LEU A 136 -2.06 -3.15 4.86
CA LEU A 136 -1.69 -4.37 5.59
C LEU A 136 -2.92 -5.07 6.20
N ASN A 137 -3.86 -4.32 6.75
CA ASN A 137 -5.10 -4.88 7.30
C ASN A 137 -5.95 -5.53 6.21
N LEU A 138 -6.08 -4.88 5.05
CA LEU A 138 -6.82 -5.40 3.91
C LEU A 138 -6.19 -6.68 3.37
N MET A 139 -4.87 -6.70 3.16
CA MET A 139 -4.13 -7.89 2.71
C MET A 139 -4.31 -9.07 3.67
N PHE A 140 -4.19 -8.83 4.98
CA PHE A 140 -4.44 -9.85 6.01
C PHE A 140 -5.88 -10.39 5.94
N LYS A 141 -6.88 -9.51 5.89
CA LYS A 141 -8.30 -9.90 5.82
C LYS A 141 -8.60 -10.72 4.56
N TYR A 142 -8.05 -10.30 3.42
CA TYR A 142 -8.26 -10.96 2.13
C TYR A 142 -7.72 -12.39 2.15
N ILE A 143 -6.45 -12.60 2.52
CA ILE A 143 -5.87 -13.95 2.60
C ILE A 143 -6.55 -14.79 3.69
N ARG A 144 -6.88 -14.20 4.84
CA ARG A 144 -7.60 -14.87 5.93
C ARG A 144 -8.97 -15.37 5.48
N HIS A 145 -9.69 -14.59 4.68
CA HIS A 145 -11.01 -14.97 4.18
C HIS A 145 -10.94 -16.26 3.36
N PHE A 146 -10.06 -16.33 2.35
CA PHE A 146 -9.90 -17.55 1.56
C PHE A 146 -9.36 -18.71 2.37
N TYR A 147 -8.42 -18.46 3.29
CA TYR A 147 -7.88 -19.50 4.16
C TYR A 147 -8.97 -20.17 5.02
N ILE A 148 -9.81 -19.38 5.68
CA ILE A 148 -10.91 -19.89 6.51
C ILE A 148 -11.97 -20.56 5.63
N SER A 149 -12.34 -19.94 4.51
CA SER A 149 -13.34 -20.46 3.59
C SER A 149 -12.92 -21.82 3.03
N GLY A 150 -11.69 -21.92 2.51
CA GLY A 150 -11.13 -23.14 1.96
C GLY A 150 -10.94 -24.23 3.01
N LYS A 151 -10.50 -23.88 4.22
CA LYS A 151 -10.35 -24.84 5.32
C LYS A 151 -11.68 -25.40 5.82
N LYS A 152 -12.73 -24.56 5.92
CA LYS A 152 -14.06 -24.99 6.39
C LYS A 152 -14.82 -25.79 5.34
N THR A 153 -14.74 -25.41 4.08
CA THR A 153 -15.45 -26.09 2.98
C THR A 153 -14.70 -27.32 2.47
N GLY A 154 -13.42 -27.46 2.80
CA GLY A 154 -12.55 -28.49 2.20
C GLY A 154 -12.29 -28.26 0.71
N ASN A 155 -12.62 -27.07 0.17
CA ASN A 155 -12.49 -26.78 -1.25
C ASN A 155 -11.04 -26.45 -1.62
N ALA A 156 -10.38 -27.40 -2.29
CA ALA A 156 -9.00 -27.26 -2.75
C ALA A 156 -8.78 -26.08 -3.71
N PHE A 157 -9.78 -25.73 -4.54
CA PHE A 157 -9.66 -24.63 -5.49
C PHE A 157 -9.62 -23.26 -4.81
N VAL A 158 -10.32 -23.11 -3.68
CA VAL A 158 -10.28 -21.86 -2.88
C VAL A 158 -8.89 -21.67 -2.27
N LEU A 159 -8.29 -22.75 -1.75
CA LEU A 159 -6.94 -22.70 -1.18
C LEU A 159 -5.87 -22.53 -2.26
N ALA A 160 -6.04 -23.14 -3.43
CA ALA A 160 -5.14 -22.95 -4.56
C ALA A 160 -5.13 -21.49 -5.03
N GLN A 161 -6.30 -20.86 -5.18
CA GLN A 161 -6.41 -19.43 -5.53
C GLN A 161 -5.66 -18.55 -4.52
N ALA A 162 -5.87 -18.78 -3.22
CA ALA A 162 -5.16 -18.06 -2.18
C ALA A 162 -3.64 -18.24 -2.27
N GLN A 163 -3.16 -19.47 -2.53
CA GLN A 163 -1.74 -19.76 -2.67
C GLN A 163 -1.13 -19.05 -3.90
N MET A 164 -1.85 -18.99 -5.01
CA MET A 164 -1.36 -18.38 -6.25
C MET A 164 -1.07 -16.88 -6.07
N ILE A 165 -1.96 -16.16 -5.39
CA ILE A 165 -1.78 -14.73 -5.12
C ILE A 165 -0.88 -14.45 -3.91
N LEU A 166 -0.65 -15.46 -3.04
CA LEU A 166 0.00 -15.28 -1.75
C LEU A 166 1.37 -14.63 -1.88
N HIS A 167 2.16 -15.04 -2.89
CA HIS A 167 3.50 -14.50 -3.08
C HIS A 167 3.48 -12.99 -3.34
N ALA A 168 2.67 -12.54 -4.30
CA ALA A 168 2.53 -11.12 -4.62
C ALA A 168 2.01 -10.31 -3.43
N VAL A 169 1.05 -10.86 -2.67
CA VAL A 169 0.52 -10.20 -1.46
C VAL A 169 1.58 -10.12 -0.36
N MET A 170 2.40 -11.17 -0.17
CA MET A 170 3.47 -11.17 0.81
C MET A 170 4.57 -10.15 0.46
N GLU A 171 4.94 -10.05 -0.81
CA GLU A 171 5.92 -9.06 -1.29
C GLU A 171 5.43 -7.63 -1.05
N GLN A 172 4.16 -7.35 -1.38
CA GLN A 172 3.53 -6.06 -1.10
C GLN A 172 3.48 -5.78 0.40
N ALA A 173 3.08 -6.76 1.23
CA ALA A 173 3.02 -6.60 2.67
C ALA A 173 4.40 -6.34 3.29
N GLU A 174 5.45 -7.00 2.79
CA GLU A 174 6.82 -6.77 3.22
C GLU A 174 7.31 -5.36 2.86
N ALA A 175 7.03 -4.89 1.64
CA ALA A 175 7.35 -3.53 1.22
C ALA A 175 6.62 -2.46 2.06
N TYR A 176 5.32 -2.68 2.31
CA TYR A 176 4.50 -1.80 3.16
C TYR A 176 5.05 -1.77 4.59
N HIS A 177 5.36 -2.93 5.18
CA HIS A 177 5.91 -3.03 6.52
C HIS A 177 7.29 -2.36 6.63
N ALA A 178 8.14 -2.54 5.62
CA ALA A 178 9.46 -1.91 5.55
C ALA A 178 9.41 -0.38 5.42
N ALA A 179 8.34 0.19 4.88
CA ALA A 179 8.16 1.64 4.74
C ALA A 179 7.82 2.35 6.06
N ILE A 180 7.28 1.64 7.06
CA ILE A 180 6.76 2.22 8.32
C ILE A 180 7.79 3.09 9.05
N PRO A 181 9.05 2.66 9.28
CA PRO A 181 10.03 3.50 9.99
C PRO A 181 10.35 4.81 9.24
N SER A 182 10.39 4.76 7.91
CA SER A 182 10.63 5.93 7.07
C SER A 182 9.45 6.90 7.12
N LEU A 183 8.21 6.39 7.02
CA LEU A 183 7.00 7.19 7.15
C LEU A 183 6.87 7.85 8.54
N LYS A 184 7.15 7.10 9.63
CA LYS A 184 7.14 7.66 10.99
C LYS A 184 8.15 8.80 11.15
N SER A 185 9.32 8.67 10.53
CA SER A 185 10.38 9.70 10.60
C SER A 185 10.27 10.80 9.53
N GLY A 186 9.23 10.77 8.68
CA GLY A 186 9.07 11.74 7.58
C GLY A 186 10.20 11.66 6.55
N LYS A 187 10.87 10.51 6.44
CA LYS A 187 11.91 10.29 5.44
C LYS A 187 11.24 10.06 4.08
N PRO A 188 11.81 10.62 3.00
CA PRO A 188 11.28 10.40 1.66
C PRO A 188 11.40 8.92 1.27
N ILE A 189 10.41 8.44 0.51
CA ILE A 189 10.33 7.06 0.02
C ILE A 189 10.19 7.10 -1.49
N GLY A 190 10.95 6.26 -2.19
CA GLY A 190 10.96 6.18 -3.65
C GLY A 190 11.89 7.22 -4.31
N ASP A 191 11.48 7.72 -5.48
CA ASP A 191 12.29 8.59 -6.35
C ASP A 191 12.47 9.99 -5.75
N THR A 192 13.50 10.10 -4.92
CA THR A 192 13.78 11.34 -4.18
C THR A 192 14.72 12.27 -4.94
N ILE A 193 15.40 11.78 -5.98
CA ILE A 193 16.41 12.54 -6.74
C ILE A 193 15.79 13.82 -7.34
N GLY A 194 14.62 13.73 -7.97
CA GLY A 194 13.93 14.88 -8.55
C GLY A 194 13.65 15.97 -7.51
N PRO A 195 12.84 15.69 -6.47
CA PRO A 195 12.56 16.65 -5.40
C PRO A 195 13.81 17.21 -4.70
N LEU A 196 14.87 16.40 -4.56
CA LEU A 196 16.15 16.81 -3.95
C LEU A 196 16.89 17.81 -4.84
N ILE A 197 17.03 17.52 -6.14
CA ILE A 197 17.65 18.42 -7.11
C ILE A 197 16.84 19.73 -7.17
N THR A 198 15.52 19.65 -7.31
CA THR A 198 14.64 20.83 -7.32
C THR A 198 14.80 21.66 -6.04
N SER A 199 14.92 21.00 -4.88
CA SER A 199 15.14 21.71 -3.61
C SER A 199 16.52 22.37 -3.52
N LYS A 200 17.54 21.84 -4.20
CA LYS A 200 18.89 22.41 -4.23
C LYS A 200 18.99 23.56 -5.23
N LEU A 201 18.37 23.44 -6.40
CA LEU A 201 18.37 24.46 -7.46
C LEU A 201 17.60 25.73 -7.07
N LYS A 202 16.63 25.63 -6.14
CA LYS A 202 15.85 26.78 -5.70
C LYS A 202 16.71 27.86 -5.01
N GLY A 203 17.82 27.48 -4.35
CA GLY A 203 18.60 28.39 -3.53
C GLY A 203 17.72 29.10 -2.49
N ASP A 204 17.80 30.44 -2.44
CA ASP A 204 17.04 31.29 -1.52
C ASP A 204 15.66 31.71 -2.06
N SER A 205 15.24 31.17 -3.20
CA SER A 205 13.93 31.48 -3.77
C SER A 205 12.80 31.12 -2.79
N LYS A 206 11.80 32.00 -2.71
CA LYS A 206 10.62 31.77 -1.89
C LYS A 206 9.72 30.72 -2.55
N SER A 207 9.39 29.67 -1.80
CA SER A 207 8.39 28.69 -2.21
C SER A 207 6.99 29.29 -2.08
N THR A 208 6.18 29.20 -3.13
CA THR A 208 4.74 29.53 -3.08
C THR A 208 3.93 28.29 -3.41
N GLU A 209 2.83 28.08 -2.69
CA GLU A 209 1.91 26.98 -2.98
C GLU A 209 0.92 27.42 -4.06
N ILE A 210 0.96 26.76 -5.22
CA ILE A 210 0.15 27.12 -6.40
C ILE A 210 -1.09 26.22 -6.56
N VAL A 211 -0.97 24.98 -6.09
CA VAL A 211 -2.01 23.95 -6.06
C VAL A 211 -1.83 23.14 -4.76
N LYS A 212 -2.88 22.46 -4.29
CA LYS A 212 -2.88 21.58 -3.11
C LYS A 212 -1.59 20.75 -3.04
N ASN A 213 -0.85 20.91 -1.94
CA ASN A 213 0.37 20.19 -1.64
C ASN A 213 1.47 20.31 -2.72
N THR A 214 1.46 21.37 -3.53
CA THR A 214 2.41 21.57 -4.64
C THR A 214 2.97 22.98 -4.64
N ILE A 215 4.30 23.08 -4.56
CA ILE A 215 5.02 24.34 -4.50
C ILE A 215 5.73 24.63 -5.81
N VAL A 216 5.77 25.92 -6.15
CA VAL A 216 6.60 26.46 -7.22
C VAL A 216 7.64 27.40 -6.62
N ASN A 217 8.82 27.40 -7.22
CA ASN A 217 9.90 28.33 -6.92
C ASN A 217 10.34 28.95 -8.24
N GLU A 218 10.50 30.27 -8.24
CA GLU A 218 11.03 31.00 -9.39
C GLU A 218 12.50 31.31 -9.16
N THR A 219 13.34 30.94 -10.12
CA THR A 219 14.78 31.23 -10.09
C THR A 219 15.26 31.59 -11.49
N SER A 220 16.50 32.07 -11.61
CA SER A 220 17.17 32.29 -12.89
C SER A 220 18.44 31.46 -12.94
N ILE A 221 18.64 30.71 -14.03
CA ILE A 221 19.87 29.98 -14.31
C ILE A 221 20.29 30.37 -15.73
N GLU A 222 21.53 30.83 -15.90
CA GLU A 222 22.08 31.22 -17.21
C GLU A 222 21.16 32.19 -17.98
N ASP A 223 20.68 33.22 -17.29
CA ASP A 223 19.75 34.25 -17.81
C ASP A 223 18.38 33.72 -18.28
N ARG A 224 18.01 32.50 -17.89
CA ARG A 224 16.69 31.91 -18.15
C ARG A 224 15.88 31.83 -16.87
N GLN A 225 14.66 32.36 -16.91
CA GLN A 225 13.70 32.17 -15.83
C GLN A 225 13.24 30.71 -15.80
N ILE A 226 13.31 30.09 -14.62
CA ILE A 226 12.96 28.69 -14.40
C ILE A 226 11.91 28.61 -13.28
N PHE A 227 10.86 27.85 -13.55
CA PHE A 227 9.83 27.48 -12.59
C PHE A 227 10.08 26.06 -12.09
N LEU A 228 10.56 25.97 -10.85
CA LEU A 228 10.86 24.72 -10.17
C LEU A 228 9.62 24.23 -9.41
N ILE A 229 8.97 23.20 -9.94
CA ILE A 229 7.73 22.63 -9.38
C ILE A 229 8.03 21.32 -8.65
N LYS A 230 7.54 21.16 -7.42
CA LYS A 230 7.59 19.89 -6.69
C LYS A 230 6.48 19.79 -5.65
N ALA A 231 6.24 18.58 -5.15
CA ALA A 231 5.37 18.38 -3.99
C ALA A 231 5.91 19.13 -2.74
N LYS A 232 4.98 19.61 -1.92
CA LYS A 232 5.24 20.29 -0.65
C LYS A 232 5.79 19.29 0.36
N GLY A 233 7.02 19.51 0.83
CA GLY A 233 7.67 18.71 1.88
C GLY A 233 7.90 19.55 3.14
N PRO A 234 8.35 18.94 4.27
CA PRO A 234 8.92 17.60 4.39
C PRO A 234 7.91 16.45 4.62
N GLY A 235 6.60 16.72 4.61
CA GLY A 235 5.57 15.67 4.64
C GLY A 235 5.59 14.81 3.37
N GLY A 236 5.18 13.54 3.48
CA GLY A 236 5.13 12.61 2.36
C GLY A 236 3.95 12.88 1.40
N ASN A 237 3.92 14.07 0.81
CA ASN A 237 2.88 14.47 -0.14
C ASN A 237 3.24 14.05 -1.57
N VAL A 238 2.22 13.67 -2.35
CA VAL A 238 2.34 13.44 -3.79
C VAL A 238 2.12 14.73 -4.59
N GLY A 239 1.23 15.61 -4.11
CA GLY A 239 0.86 16.85 -4.78
C GLY A 239 0.12 16.63 -6.11
N LYS A 240 -0.13 17.72 -6.83
CA LYS A 240 -0.75 17.75 -8.17
C LYS A 240 0.14 18.50 -9.16
N PRO A 241 1.31 17.92 -9.54
CA PRO A 241 2.27 18.59 -10.41
C PRO A 241 1.69 18.92 -11.80
N GLY A 242 0.82 18.07 -12.36
CA GLY A 242 0.16 18.33 -13.64
C GLY A 242 -0.72 19.59 -13.62
N GLU A 243 -1.52 19.76 -12.57
CA GLU A 243 -2.31 20.99 -12.39
C GLU A 243 -1.41 22.21 -12.15
N ALA A 244 -0.31 22.06 -11.40
CA ALA A 244 0.63 23.14 -11.16
C ALA A 244 1.30 23.61 -12.46
N ILE A 245 1.76 22.67 -13.30
CA ILE A 245 2.33 22.98 -14.62
C ILE A 245 1.30 23.71 -15.48
N LYS A 246 0.04 23.23 -15.51
CA LYS A 246 -1.04 23.88 -16.27
C LYS A 246 -1.23 25.33 -15.83
N LYS A 247 -1.32 25.60 -14.52
CA LYS A 247 -1.45 26.97 -14.01
C LYS A 247 -0.26 27.86 -14.35
N VAL A 248 0.96 27.32 -14.29
CA VAL A 248 2.18 28.07 -14.64
C VAL A 248 2.17 28.46 -16.12
N ILE A 249 1.75 27.56 -17.02
CA ILE A 249 1.62 27.84 -18.46
C ILE A 249 0.49 28.82 -18.75
N GLU A 250 -0.67 28.69 -18.10
CA GLU A 250 -1.79 29.63 -18.29
C GLU A 250 -1.41 31.06 -17.88
N ASN A 251 -0.55 31.20 -16.86
CA ASN A 251 -0.07 32.49 -16.38
C ASN A 251 1.10 33.06 -17.20
N ASN A 252 1.75 32.27 -18.06
CA ASN A 252 2.96 32.66 -18.79
C ASN A 252 2.94 32.11 -20.23
N LYS A 253 2.78 32.98 -21.22
CA LYS A 253 2.51 32.58 -22.62
C LYS A 253 3.71 31.96 -23.37
N ASP A 254 4.95 32.13 -22.89
CA ASP A 254 6.18 31.68 -23.57
C ASP A 254 7.03 30.72 -22.69
N ILE A 255 6.49 29.54 -22.36
CA ILE A 255 7.20 28.53 -21.56
C ILE A 255 7.60 27.31 -22.41
N LYS A 256 8.84 26.85 -22.25
CA LYS A 256 9.32 25.54 -22.73
C LYS A 256 9.47 24.58 -21.56
N LEU A 257 8.83 23.41 -21.64
CA LEU A 257 9.03 22.30 -20.70
C LEU A 257 10.37 21.61 -21.00
N ILE A 258 11.17 21.41 -19.95
CA ILE A 258 12.46 20.67 -19.98
C ILE A 258 12.34 19.52 -18.98
#